data_AF-A0A520CRS6-F1
#
_entry.id   AF-A0A520CRS6-F1
#
_cell.length_a   1.000
_cell.length_b   1.000
_cell.length_c   1.000
_cell.angle_alpha   90.00
_cell.angle_beta   90.00
_cell.angle_gamma   90.00
#
_symmetry.space_group_name_H-M   'P 1'
#
loop_
_entity.id
_entity.type
_entity.pdbx_description
1 polymer ?
#
loop_
_entity_poly.entity_id
_entity_poly.type
_entity_poly.pdbx_seq_one_letter_code
_entity_poly.pdbx_strand_id
1 'polypeptide(L)' 'MALEKITIEIDAENASQKKALEKDLQTFAKLSHDDRSRISQLMNNNKALNTLAAKWTMLKMMF' A
#
# COMPACT_ATOMS: atom_id res chain seq x y z
N MET A 1 -19.07 13.33 -15.95
CA MET A 1 -19.10 12.49 -14.74
C MET A 1 -18.82 13.39 -13.56
N ALA A 2 -19.68 13.41 -12.54
CA ALA A 2 -19.45 14.21 -11.33
C ALA A 2 -18.28 13.59 -10.54
N LEU A 3 -17.38 14.44 -10.04
CA LEU A 3 -16.27 13.99 -9.20
C LEU A 3 -16.79 13.81 -7.77
N GLU A 4 -16.99 12.55 -7.37
CA GLU A 4 -17.28 12.21 -5.98
C GLU A 4 -16.00 12.37 -5.14
N LYS A 5 -16.08 13.17 -4.08
CA LYS A 5 -14.97 13.41 -3.16
C LYS A 5 -15.20 12.62 -1.87
N ILE A 6 -14.17 11.90 -1.43
CA ILE A 6 -14.17 11.16 -0.17
C ILE A 6 -13.08 11.78 0.73
N THR A 7 -13.44 12.11 1.97
CA THR A 7 -12.49 12.55 3.00
C THR A 7 -12.29 11.43 4.00
N ILE A 8 -11.04 11.11 4.33
CA ILE A 8 -10.66 10.08 5.31
C ILE A 8 -9.87 10.77 6.42
N GLU A 9 -10.31 10.62 7.66
CA GLU A 9 -9.62 11.11 8.86
C GLU A 9 -8.85 9.96 9.51
N ILE A 10 -7.61 10.23 9.93
CA ILE A 10 -6.70 9.22 10.48
C ILE A 10 -5.92 9.85 11.62
N ASP A 11 -5.96 9.19 12.78
CA ASP A 11 -5.18 9.59 13.94
C ASP A 11 -3.74 9.10 13.84
N ALA A 12 -2.79 9.97 14.17
CA ALA A 12 -1.37 9.64 14.25
C ALA A 12 -0.87 9.97 15.65
N GLU A 13 -0.09 9.05 16.24
CA GLU A 13 0.41 9.18 17.61
C GLU A 13 1.58 10.17 17.72
N ASN A 14 2.29 10.40 16.60
CA ASN A 14 3.41 11.35 16.55
C ASN A 14 3.62 11.94 15.14
N ALA A 15 4.40 13.03 15.07
CA ALA A 15 4.63 13.77 13.82
C ALA A 15 5.38 12.98 12.74
N SER A 16 6.21 12.00 13.12
CA SER A 16 6.92 11.14 12.17
C SER A 16 5.95 10.17 11.50
N GLN A 17 5.12 9.51 12.29
CA GLN A 17 4.07 8.59 11.81
C GLN A 17 3.06 9.32 10.91
N LYS A 18 2.65 10.55 11.27
CA LYS A 18 1.79 11.39 10.43
C LYS A 18 2.36 11.57 9.03
N LYS A 19 3.64 11.94 8.91
CA LYS A 19 4.30 12.15 7.61
C LYS A 19 4.40 10.86 6.80
N ALA A 20 4.66 9.73 7.45
CA ALA A 20 4.71 8.43 6.80
C ALA A 20 3.32 8.05 6.24
N LEU A 21 2.29 8.10 7.08
CA LEU A 21 0.91 7.79 6.69
C LEU A 21 0.42 8.69 5.54
N GLU A 22 0.69 10.00 5.62
CA GLU A 22 0.32 10.94 4.57
C GLU A 22 0.98 10.58 3.23
N LYS A 23 2.28 10.28 3.25
CA LYS A 23 3.03 9.89 2.06
C LYS A 23 2.50 8.59 1.46
N ASP A 24 2.23 7.59 2.30
CA ASP A 24 1.75 6.28 1.87
C ASP A 24 0.35 6.39 1.24
N LEU A 25 -0.56 7.15 1.85
CA LEU A 25 -1.92 7.37 1.34
C LEU A 25 -1.93 8.17 0.05
N GLN A 26 -1.12 9.22 -0.05
CA GLN A 26 -0.97 9.97 -1.30
C GLN A 26 -0.42 9.08 -2.42
N THR A 27 0.52 8.20 -2.10
CA THR A 27 1.07 7.24 -3.07
C THR A 27 -0.01 6.24 -3.50
N PHE A 28 -0.75 5.68 -2.54
CA PHE A 28 -1.81 4.71 -2.81
C PHE A 28 -2.96 5.33 -3.62
N ALA A 29 -3.34 6.57 -3.35
CA ALA A 29 -4.38 7.30 -4.08
C ALA A 29 -4.03 7.56 -5.55
N LYS A 30 -2.73 7.69 -5.87
CA LYS A 30 -2.23 7.89 -7.25
C LYS A 30 -2.20 6.61 -8.08
N LEU A 31 -2.29 5.43 -7.46
CA LEU A 31 -2.26 4.16 -8.18
C LEU A 31 -3.56 3.94 -8.97
N SER A 32 -3.46 3.12 -10.02
CA SER A 32 -4.64 2.67 -10.76
C SER A 32 -5.58 1.87 -9.85
N HIS A 33 -6.86 1.73 -10.24
CA HIS A 33 -7.82 0.93 -9.48
C HIS A 33 -7.37 -0.55 -9.41
N ASP A 34 -6.85 -1.08 -10.51
CA ASP A 34 -6.39 -2.46 -10.60
C ASP A 34 -5.19 -2.73 -9.69
N ASP A 35 -4.23 -1.81 -9.63
CA ASP A 35 -3.07 -1.94 -8.75
C ASP A 35 -3.47 -1.83 -7.27
N ARG A 36 -4.39 -0.91 -6.93
CA ARG A 36 -4.96 -0.82 -5.59
C ARG A 36 -5.66 -2.12 -5.18
N SER A 37 -6.44 -2.71 -6.09
CA SER A 37 -7.14 -3.98 -5.87
C SER A 37 -6.15 -5.13 -5.62
N ARG A 38 -5.10 -5.24 -6.44
CA ARG A 38 -4.04 -6.24 -6.26
C ARG A 38 -3.31 -6.09 -4.93
N ILE A 39 -2.96 -4.86 -4.54
CA ILE A 39 -2.31 -4.61 -3.24
C ILE A 39 -3.25 -5.00 -2.09
N SER A 40 -4.53 -4.67 -2.17
CA SER A 40 -5.52 -5.07 -1.15
C SER A 40 -5.63 -6.60 -1.04
N GLN A 41 -5.66 -7.31 -2.17
CA GLN A 41 -5.67 -8.78 -2.19
C GLN A 41 -4.40 -9.38 -1.57
N LEU A 42 -3.23 -8.78 -1.82
CA LEU A 42 -1.98 -9.19 -1.21
C LEU A 42 -1.99 -8.96 0.31
N MET A 43 -2.42 -7.78 0.75
CA MET A 43 -2.52 -7.43 2.18
C MET A 43 -3.47 -8.36 2.94
N ASN A 44 -4.59 -8.75 2.30
CA ASN A 44 -5.58 -9.64 2.91
C ASN A 44 -5.22 -11.13 2.81
N ASN A 45 -4.13 -11.48 2.12
CA ASN A 45 -3.69 -12.86 1.93
C ASN A 45 -2.23 -13.06 2.37
N ASN A 46 -2.05 -13.42 3.65
CA ASN A 46 -0.75 -13.71 4.25
C ASN A 46 0.09 -14.74 3.45
N LYS A 47 -0.54 -15.72 2.80
CA LYS A 47 0.19 -16.71 1.98
C LYS A 47 0.79 -16.06 0.73
N ALA A 48 0.04 -15.17 0.08
CA ALA A 48 0.52 -14.44 -1.09
C ALA A 48 1.65 -13.46 -0.72
N LEU A 49 1.51 -12.76 0.43
CA LEU A 49 2.55 -11.90 1.00
C LEU A 49 3.86 -12.65 1.27
N ASN A 50 3.78 -13.80 1.95
CA ASN A 50 4.96 -14.62 2.26
C ASN A 50 5.63 -15.17 1.00
N THR A 51 4.83 -15.54 -0.01
CA THR A 51 5.35 -16.03 -1.30
C THR A 51 6.06 -14.91 -2.06
N LEU A 52 5.52 -13.70 -2.05
CA LEU A 52 6.12 -12.53 -2.67
C LEU A 52 7.46 -12.18 -1.99
N ALA A 53 7.48 -12.15 -0.65
CA ALA A 53 8.68 -11.91 0.12
C ALA A 53 9.77 -12.96 -0.18
N ALA A 54 9.42 -14.24 -0.24
CA ALA A 54 10.36 -15.31 -0.56
C ALA A 54 10.96 -15.14 -1.98
N LYS A 55 10.12 -14.84 -2.98
CA LYS A 55 10.59 -14.59 -4.36
C LYS A 55 11.49 -13.35 -4.45
N TRP A 56 11.18 -12.29 -3.71
CA TRP A 56 11.99 -11.07 -3.66
C TRP A 56 13.37 -11.32 -3.04
N THR A 57 13.42 -12.07 -1.94
CA THR A 57 14.68 -12.48 -1.30
C THR A 57 15.53 -13.33 -2.25
N MET A 58 14.92 -14.26 -2.98
CA MET A 58 15.62 -15.07 -4.00
C MET A 58 16.22 -14.17 -5.10
N LEU A 59 15.46 -13.19 -5.59
CA LEU A 59 15.92 -12.24 -6.61
C LEU A 59 17.13 -11.43 -6.12
N LYS A 60 17.12 -10.98 -4.86
CA LYS A 60 18.25 -10.27 -4.23
C LYS A 60 19.49 -11.12 -4.01
N MET A 61 19.39 -12.46 -4.00
CA MET A 61 20.55 -13.33 -3.90
C MET A 61 21.19 -13.62 -5.25
N MET A 62 20.47 -13.36 -6.35
CA MET A 62 20.94 -13.59 -7.73
C MET A 62 21.68 -12.39 -8.33
N PHE A 63 21.66 -11.23 -7.67
CA PHE A 63 22.32 -9.98 -8.04
C PHE A 63 23.12 -9.45 -6.86
#